data_AF-A0A9X3X4L6-F1
#
_entry.id   AF-A0A9X3X4L6-F1
#
_cell.length_a   1.000
_cell.length_b   1.000
_cell.length_c   1.000
_cell.angle_alpha   90.00
_cell.angle_beta   90.00
_cell.angle_gamma   90.00
#
_symmetry.space_group_name_H-M   'P 1'
#
loop_
_entity.id
_entity.type
_entity.pdbx_description
1 polymer ?
#
loop_
_entity_poly.entity_id
_entity_poly.type
_entity_poly.pdbx_seq_one_letter_code
_entity_poly.pdbx_strand_id
1 'polypeptide(L)'
;MSRDKTDEVVEHLRRNGGRAKLWFGEFRDPKPLDASALSSLTLPDGRPLPPSLSTWLAYDATWFGLLPGSPPRLAAKPLRDILMDWAIASARAMPEGYEDPYPMTNEQVVESWIELLPDPAMADALAIELPGGDQDHILLFHRAHRDGEYPILGCHKRFEFWFKYESFGDFLAHYFGLTDPA
;
A
#
# COMPACT_ATOMS: atom_id res chain seq x y z
N MET A 1 16.12 19.18 -11.84
CA MET A 1 15.27 18.58 -10.79
C MET A 1 14.86 17.22 -11.33
N SER A 2 15.11 16.13 -10.60
CA SER A 2 14.62 14.81 -11.01
C SER A 2 13.11 14.90 -11.20
N ARG A 3 12.57 14.33 -12.27
CA ARG A 3 11.12 14.19 -12.41
C ARG A 3 10.61 13.30 -11.28
N ASP A 4 9.40 13.60 -10.81
CA ASP A 4 8.68 12.71 -9.89
C ASP A 4 8.44 11.38 -10.60
N LYS A 5 8.85 10.26 -9.99
CA LYS A 5 8.70 8.92 -10.56
C LYS A 5 7.23 8.57 -10.83
N THR A 6 6.32 9.12 -10.05
CA THR A 6 4.87 8.98 -10.26
C THR A 6 4.45 9.61 -11.58
N ASP A 7 4.95 10.82 -11.88
CA ASP A 7 4.66 11.49 -13.16
C ASP A 7 5.21 10.68 -14.33
N GLU A 8 6.41 10.10 -14.20
CA GLU A 8 7.01 9.25 -15.23
C GLU A 8 6.17 7.99 -15.50
N VAL A 9 5.69 7.33 -14.44
CA VAL A 9 4.79 6.18 -14.54
C VAL A 9 3.48 6.58 -15.23
N VAL A 10 2.85 7.65 -14.78
CA VAL A 10 1.59 8.13 -15.35
C VAL A 10 1.76 8.53 -16.82
N GLU A 11 2.85 9.20 -17.18
CA GLU A 11 3.18 9.51 -18.59
C GLU A 11 3.39 8.24 -19.41
N HIS A 12 4.12 7.25 -18.87
CA HIS A 12 4.33 5.96 -19.52
C HIS A 12 2.99 5.26 -19.79
N LEU A 13 2.10 5.20 -18.81
CA LEU A 13 0.79 4.57 -18.95
C LEU A 13 -0.08 5.31 -19.97
N ARG A 14 -0.10 6.65 -19.94
CA ARG A 14 -0.84 7.45 -20.94
C ARG A 14 -0.34 7.18 -22.37
N ARG A 15 0.98 7.10 -22.59
CA ARG A 15 1.56 6.80 -23.90
C ARG A 15 1.18 5.40 -24.41
N ASN A 16 0.93 4.47 -23.49
CA ASN A 16 0.51 3.10 -23.80
C ASN A 16 -1.01 2.89 -23.69
N GLY A 17 -1.81 3.96 -23.78
CA GLY A 17 -3.27 3.88 -23.81
C GLY A 17 -3.90 3.47 -22.47
N GLY A 18 -3.25 3.80 -21.36
CA GLY A 18 -3.65 3.39 -20.01
C GLY A 18 -3.37 1.93 -19.71
N ARG A 19 -2.48 1.29 -20.48
CA ARG A 19 -2.16 -0.12 -20.34
C ARG A 19 -0.70 -0.34 -20.02
N ALA A 20 -0.43 -1.28 -19.14
CA ALA A 20 0.90 -1.82 -18.95
C ALA A 20 0.84 -3.31 -18.64
N LYS A 21 1.84 -4.03 -19.15
CA LYS A 21 2.15 -5.36 -18.66
C LYS A 21 2.85 -5.19 -17.32
N LEU A 22 2.20 -5.65 -16.28
CA LEU A 22 2.73 -5.70 -14.94
C LEU A 22 3.49 -7.02 -14.77
N TRP A 23 4.29 -7.09 -13.72
CA TRP A 23 4.85 -8.37 -13.25
C TRP A 23 3.75 -9.41 -12.97
N PHE A 24 2.54 -8.97 -12.61
CA PHE A 24 1.45 -9.82 -12.12
C PHE A 24 0.12 -9.70 -12.89
N GLY A 25 0.10 -9.03 -14.05
CA GLY A 25 -1.14 -8.87 -14.82
C GLY A 25 -1.11 -7.76 -15.87
N GLU A 26 -2.29 -7.29 -16.25
CA GLU A 26 -2.47 -6.12 -17.11
C GLU A 26 -3.17 -5.00 -16.34
N PHE A 27 -2.59 -3.82 -16.33
CA PHE A 27 -3.25 -2.60 -15.86
C PHE A 27 -4.12 -2.03 -16.98
N ARG A 28 -5.38 -1.66 -16.71
CA ARG A 28 -6.32 -1.06 -17.69
C ARG A 28 -7.37 -0.19 -16.98
N ASP A 29 -7.98 0.71 -17.74
CA ASP A 29 -9.16 1.51 -17.36
C ASP A 29 -9.03 2.31 -16.05
N PRO A 30 -8.00 3.20 -15.94
CA PRO A 30 -7.79 4.01 -14.75
C PRO A 30 -9.00 4.89 -14.44
N LYS A 31 -9.37 5.01 -13.15
CA LYS A 31 -10.49 5.84 -12.72
C LYS A 31 -9.99 6.96 -11.81
N PRO A 32 -9.72 8.15 -12.36
CA PRO A 32 -9.20 9.26 -11.56
C PRO A 32 -10.24 9.77 -10.58
N LEU A 33 -9.79 10.26 -9.43
CA LEU A 33 -10.60 11.13 -8.59
C LEU A 33 -10.80 12.48 -9.27
N ASP A 34 -11.98 13.09 -9.07
CA ASP A 34 -12.21 14.44 -9.53
C ASP A 34 -11.33 15.45 -8.77
N ALA A 35 -10.95 16.55 -9.43
CA ALA A 35 -10.02 17.52 -8.86
C ALA A 35 -10.55 18.16 -7.56
N SER A 36 -11.86 18.32 -7.41
CA SER A 36 -12.47 18.89 -6.21
C SER A 36 -12.34 17.93 -5.03
N ALA A 37 -12.67 16.65 -5.23
CA ALA A 37 -12.46 15.59 -4.25
C ALA A 37 -10.99 15.47 -3.86
N LEU A 38 -10.09 15.43 -4.84
CA LEU A 38 -8.65 15.31 -4.58
C LEU A 38 -8.11 16.49 -3.75
N SER A 39 -8.51 17.73 -4.08
CA SER A 39 -8.05 18.94 -3.37
C SER A 39 -8.48 19.02 -1.89
N SER A 40 -9.51 18.26 -1.52
CA SER A 40 -10.07 18.22 -0.16
C SER A 40 -9.74 16.93 0.57
N LEU A 41 -9.13 15.95 -0.11
CA LEU A 41 -8.78 14.66 0.44
C LEU A 41 -7.56 14.79 1.37
N THR A 42 -7.67 14.21 2.57
CA THR A 42 -6.62 14.16 3.58
C THR A 42 -6.50 12.73 4.12
N LEU A 43 -5.40 12.44 4.81
CA LEU A 43 -5.30 11.22 5.60
C LEU A 43 -6.36 11.24 6.71
N PRO A 44 -6.81 10.07 7.22
CA PRO A 44 -7.84 10.01 8.26
C PRO A 44 -7.54 10.82 9.53
N ASP A 45 -6.28 11.10 9.83
CA ASP A 45 -5.84 11.92 10.96
C ASP A 45 -5.69 13.42 10.63
N GLY A 46 -6.11 13.84 9.44
CA GLY A 46 -6.09 15.23 8.97
C GLY A 46 -4.77 15.68 8.34
N ARG A 47 -3.74 14.84 8.31
CA ARG A 47 -2.49 15.15 7.59
C ARG A 47 -2.72 15.24 6.07
N PRO A 48 -1.92 16.03 5.34
CA PRO A 48 -1.98 16.06 3.88
C PRO A 48 -1.60 14.71 3.28
N LEU A 49 -2.05 14.46 2.05
CA LEU A 49 -1.61 13.29 1.29
C LEU A 49 -0.13 13.42 0.89
N PRO A 50 0.59 12.29 0.77
CA PRO A 50 1.88 12.26 0.09
C PRO A 50 1.74 12.80 -1.34
N PRO A 51 2.70 13.59 -1.86
CA PRO A 51 2.66 14.11 -3.22
C PRO A 51 2.46 13.03 -4.29
N SER A 52 3.24 11.95 -4.23
CA SER A 52 3.13 10.81 -5.15
C SER A 52 1.74 10.16 -5.11
N LEU A 53 1.17 9.97 -3.91
CA LEU A 53 -0.18 9.42 -3.76
C LEU A 53 -1.23 10.37 -4.36
N SER A 54 -1.11 11.68 -4.13
CA SER A 54 -2.01 12.67 -4.72
C SER A 54 -1.95 12.64 -6.24
N THR A 55 -0.75 12.61 -6.82
CA THR A 55 -0.54 12.53 -8.27
C THR A 55 -1.15 11.26 -8.86
N TRP A 56 -0.97 10.12 -8.20
CA TRP A 56 -1.54 8.86 -8.65
C TRP A 56 -3.06 8.85 -8.55
N LEU A 57 -3.66 9.33 -7.45
CA LEU A 57 -5.12 9.40 -7.30
C LEU A 57 -5.78 10.31 -8.36
N ALA A 58 -5.07 11.32 -8.85
CA ALA A 58 -5.50 12.15 -9.99
C ALA A 58 -5.52 11.38 -11.33
N TYR A 59 -4.88 10.21 -11.37
CA TYR A 59 -4.82 9.32 -12.53
C TYR A 59 -5.70 8.09 -12.35
N ASP A 60 -5.52 7.34 -11.25
CA ASP A 60 -6.26 6.15 -10.91
C ASP A 60 -6.44 5.99 -9.39
N ALA A 61 -7.68 5.89 -8.94
CA ALA A 61 -8.03 5.67 -7.55
C ALA A 61 -8.52 4.24 -7.27
N THR A 62 -8.55 3.36 -8.27
CA THR A 62 -9.13 2.01 -8.11
C THR A 62 -8.39 1.11 -7.13
N TRP A 63 -7.12 1.41 -6.85
CA TRP A 63 -6.29 0.64 -5.91
C TRP A 63 -6.61 0.95 -4.44
N PHE A 64 -7.13 2.14 -4.18
CA PHE A 64 -7.32 2.66 -2.85
C PHE A 64 -8.79 2.54 -2.54
N GLY A 65 -9.19 1.49 -1.83
CA GLY A 65 -10.59 1.35 -1.40
C GLY A 65 -11.10 2.69 -0.87
N LEU A 66 -12.03 3.31 -1.60
CA LEU A 66 -12.57 4.62 -1.24
C LEU A 66 -13.84 4.42 -0.45
N LEU A 67 -13.86 4.91 0.79
CA LEU A 67 -15.06 4.94 1.59
C LEU A 67 -15.99 6.04 1.07
N PRO A 68 -17.31 5.77 0.98
CA PRO A 68 -18.28 6.75 0.50
C PRO A 68 -18.29 7.99 1.40
N GLY A 69 -18.45 9.16 0.78
CA GLY A 69 -18.42 10.47 1.44
C GLY A 69 -18.25 11.60 0.42
N SER A 70 -18.35 12.85 0.88
CA SER A 70 -18.02 14.04 0.08
C SER A 70 -17.16 15.00 0.93
N PRO A 71 -15.82 15.01 0.75
CA PRO A 71 -15.05 14.16 -0.15
C PRO A 71 -15.04 12.68 0.27
N PRO A 72 -14.74 11.74 -0.66
CA PRO A 72 -14.46 10.35 -0.29
C PRO A 72 -13.29 10.29 0.71
N ARG A 73 -13.16 9.17 1.42
CA ARG A 73 -12.02 8.95 2.34
C ARG A 73 -11.23 7.74 1.88
N LEU A 74 -9.91 7.80 2.01
CA LEU A 74 -9.06 6.62 1.84
C LEU A 74 -9.41 5.60 2.93
N ALA A 75 -9.58 4.33 2.57
CA ALA A 75 -9.73 3.24 3.53
C ALA A 75 -8.38 2.87 4.20
N ALA A 76 -7.64 3.88 4.64
CA ALA A 76 -6.47 3.68 5.48
C ALA A 76 -6.93 3.28 6.89
N LYS A 77 -6.21 2.34 7.49
CA LYS A 77 -6.47 1.83 8.84
C LYS A 77 -5.15 1.57 9.56
N PRO A 78 -5.14 1.45 10.90
CA PRO A 78 -3.93 1.03 11.62
C PRO A 78 -3.29 -0.21 11.00
N LEU A 79 -1.95 -0.26 10.93
CA LEU A 79 -1.22 -1.42 10.42
C LEU A 79 -1.64 -2.70 11.15
N ARG A 80 -1.84 -2.63 12.46
CA ARG A 80 -2.36 -3.72 13.30
C ARG A 80 -3.66 -4.32 12.76
N ASP A 81 -4.55 -3.52 12.20
CA ASP A 81 -5.82 -4.01 11.64
C ASP A 81 -5.60 -4.72 10.30
N ILE A 82 -4.63 -4.29 9.49
CA ILE A 82 -4.19 -5.03 8.29
C ILE A 82 -3.63 -6.39 8.70
N LEU A 83 -2.74 -6.42 9.69
CA LEU A 83 -2.17 -7.65 10.22
C LEU A 83 -3.26 -8.58 10.79
N MET A 84 -4.26 -8.04 11.49
CA MET A 84 -5.38 -8.83 11.98
C MET A 84 -6.18 -9.48 10.84
N ASP A 85 -6.48 -8.73 9.77
CA ASP A 85 -7.17 -9.28 8.61
C ASP A 85 -6.37 -10.39 7.93
N TRP A 86 -5.03 -10.24 7.86
CA TRP A 86 -4.14 -11.28 7.37
C TRP A 86 -4.15 -12.54 8.24
N ALA A 87 -4.13 -12.40 9.57
CA ALA A 87 -4.18 -13.53 10.50
C ALA A 87 -5.50 -14.29 10.35
N ILE A 88 -6.64 -13.57 10.29
CA ILE A 88 -7.97 -14.16 10.06
C ILE A 88 -8.02 -14.89 8.70
N ALA A 89 -7.48 -14.28 7.65
CA ALA A 89 -7.45 -14.89 6.32
C ALA A 89 -6.60 -16.17 6.29
N SER A 90 -5.43 -16.16 6.95
CA SER A 90 -4.56 -17.33 7.08
C SER A 90 -5.25 -18.47 7.84
N ALA A 91 -5.93 -18.17 8.95
CA ALA A 91 -6.68 -19.17 9.71
C ALA A 91 -7.80 -19.81 8.88
N ARG A 92 -8.50 -19.03 8.04
CA ARG A 92 -9.55 -19.52 7.13
C ARG A 92 -9.01 -20.35 5.96
N ALA A 93 -7.77 -20.13 5.57
CA ALA A 93 -7.13 -20.85 4.47
C ALA A 93 -6.56 -22.22 4.88
N MET A 94 -6.56 -22.54 6.18
CA MET A 94 -6.11 -23.84 6.66
C MET A 94 -7.01 -24.98 6.15
N PRO A 95 -6.45 -26.12 5.70
CA PRO A 95 -7.23 -27.25 5.26
C PRO A 95 -8.18 -27.77 6.36
N GLU A 96 -9.34 -28.27 5.96
CA GLU A 96 -10.27 -28.93 6.87
C GLU A 96 -9.57 -30.14 7.55
N GLY A 97 -9.64 -30.22 8.87
CA GLY A 97 -8.97 -31.26 9.66
C GLY A 97 -7.48 -31.00 9.93
N TYR A 98 -6.93 -29.85 9.54
CA TYR A 98 -5.62 -29.41 10.00
C TYR A 98 -5.68 -29.05 11.49
N GLU A 99 -4.98 -29.83 12.33
CA GLU A 99 -4.74 -29.49 13.73
C GLU A 99 -3.37 -28.82 13.85
N ASP A 100 -3.37 -27.53 14.22
CA ASP A 100 -2.14 -26.81 14.53
C ASP A 100 -1.55 -27.38 15.84
N PRO A 101 -0.33 -27.92 15.85
CA PRO A 101 0.32 -28.39 17.07
C PRO A 101 0.62 -27.27 18.06
N TYR A 102 0.59 -26.00 17.62
CA TYR A 102 0.82 -24.81 18.43
C TYR A 102 -0.28 -23.76 18.17
N PRO A 103 -1.52 -24.01 18.63
CA PRO A 103 -2.64 -23.13 18.31
C PRO A 103 -2.40 -21.73 18.89
N MET A 104 -2.21 -20.77 18.01
CA MET A 104 -2.17 -19.35 18.35
C MET A 104 -3.51 -18.69 18.04
N THR A 105 -3.96 -17.76 18.89
CA THR A 105 -5.05 -16.87 18.53
C THR A 105 -4.57 -15.88 17.45
N ASN A 106 -5.51 -15.28 16.71
CA ASN A 106 -5.15 -14.26 15.71
C ASN A 106 -4.39 -13.09 16.35
N GLU A 107 -4.74 -12.72 17.57
CA GLU A 107 -4.04 -11.68 18.34
C GLU A 107 -2.59 -12.09 18.64
N GLN A 108 -2.33 -13.35 19.03
CA GLN A 108 -0.96 -13.83 19.28
C GLN A 108 -0.12 -13.86 18.00
N VAL A 109 -0.73 -14.22 16.87
CA VAL A 109 -0.08 -14.12 15.55
C VAL A 109 0.27 -12.67 15.23
N VAL A 110 -0.66 -11.74 15.42
CA VAL A 110 -0.45 -10.31 15.17
C VAL A 110 0.65 -9.75 16.07
N GLU A 111 0.66 -10.05 17.36
CA GLU A 111 1.73 -9.62 18.27
C GLU A 111 3.10 -10.15 17.80
N SER A 112 3.16 -11.43 17.38
CA SER A 112 4.39 -12.01 16.83
C SER A 112 4.86 -11.29 15.57
N TRP A 113 3.95 -10.84 14.70
CA TRP A 113 4.30 -10.05 13.52
C TRP A 113 4.73 -8.62 13.87
N ILE A 114 4.11 -8.01 14.88
CA ILE A 114 4.49 -6.69 15.37
C ILE A 114 5.92 -6.69 15.92
N GLU A 115 6.33 -7.76 16.60
CA GLU A 115 7.72 -7.96 17.06
C GLU A 115 8.73 -8.05 15.91
N LEU A 116 8.29 -8.38 14.70
CA LEU A 116 9.11 -8.49 13.50
C LEU A 116 9.14 -7.20 12.67
N LEU A 117 8.38 -6.18 13.04
CA LEU A 117 8.41 -4.88 12.37
C LEU A 117 9.75 -4.17 12.61
N PRO A 118 10.23 -3.35 11.66
CA PRO A 118 11.43 -2.52 11.89
C PRO A 118 11.31 -1.59 13.11
N ASP A 119 10.09 -1.16 13.45
CA ASP A 119 9.75 -0.46 14.69
C ASP A 119 8.34 -0.92 15.12
N PRO A 120 8.17 -1.54 16.30
CA PRO A 120 6.86 -1.98 16.79
C PRO A 120 5.82 -0.86 16.89
N ALA A 121 6.23 0.39 17.09
CA ALA A 121 5.31 1.53 17.13
C ALA A 121 4.61 1.80 15.78
N MET A 122 5.07 1.18 14.69
CA MET A 122 4.40 1.24 13.39
C MET A 122 3.05 0.53 13.39
N ALA A 123 2.80 -0.39 14.31
CA ALA A 123 1.55 -1.13 14.40
C ALA A 123 0.32 -0.21 14.50
N ASP A 124 0.47 0.94 15.17
CA ASP A 124 -0.63 1.89 15.37
C ASP A 124 -0.63 3.01 14.30
N ALA A 125 0.32 3.01 13.37
CA ALA A 125 0.35 3.97 12.27
C ALA A 125 -0.72 3.64 11.24
N LEU A 126 -1.33 4.67 10.65
CA LEU A 126 -2.21 4.51 9.49
C LEU A 126 -1.42 3.90 8.33
N ALA A 127 -2.06 2.97 7.62
CA ALA A 127 -1.47 2.23 6.53
C ALA A 127 -2.50 1.88 5.46
N ILE A 128 -2.02 1.62 4.25
CA ILE A 128 -2.80 1.11 3.13
C ILE A 128 -2.05 -0.07 2.51
N GLU A 129 -2.75 -1.20 2.35
CA GLU A 129 -2.26 -2.33 1.58
C GLU A 129 -2.29 -2.00 0.09
N LEU A 130 -1.17 -2.21 -0.59
CA LEU A 130 -1.01 -1.93 -2.02
C LEU A 130 -1.11 -3.22 -2.84
N PRO A 131 -1.48 -3.15 -4.12
CA PRO A 131 -1.44 -4.31 -5.00
C PRO A 131 -0.03 -4.92 -5.05
N GLY A 132 0.05 -6.24 -4.86
CA GLY A 132 1.30 -6.98 -4.80
C GLY A 132 1.22 -8.30 -5.57
N GLY A 133 2.39 -8.93 -5.71
CA GLY A 133 2.52 -10.30 -6.23
C GLY A 133 2.91 -11.26 -5.13
N ASP A 134 4.09 -11.88 -5.24
CA ASP A 134 4.62 -12.82 -4.23
C ASP A 134 5.06 -12.15 -2.91
N GLN A 135 5.02 -10.82 -2.86
CA GLN A 135 5.30 -10.01 -1.68
C GLN A 135 4.16 -9.04 -1.47
N ASP A 136 3.77 -8.88 -0.21
CA ASP A 136 2.80 -7.87 0.21
C ASP A 136 3.51 -6.52 0.35
N HIS A 137 2.83 -5.43 -0.01
CA HIS A 137 3.35 -4.07 0.06
C HIS A 137 2.39 -3.18 0.85
N ILE A 138 2.92 -2.39 1.78
CA ILE A 138 2.12 -1.52 2.63
C ILE A 138 2.68 -0.10 2.57
N LEU A 139 1.87 0.87 2.14
CA LEU A 139 2.16 2.29 2.29
C LEU A 139 1.92 2.70 3.75
N LEU A 140 2.96 3.13 4.44
CA LEU A 140 2.95 3.33 5.90
C LEU A 140 3.08 4.80 6.29
N PHE A 141 2.02 5.37 6.89
CA PHE A 141 1.99 6.77 7.31
C PHE A 141 2.58 7.01 8.71
N HIS A 142 3.72 6.38 9.03
CA HIS A 142 4.36 6.49 10.36
C HIS A 142 5.23 7.75 10.49
N ARG A 143 6.23 7.91 9.60
CA ARG A 143 7.11 9.09 9.56
C ARG A 143 7.29 9.53 8.11
N ALA A 144 6.96 10.78 7.83
CA ALA A 144 7.21 11.37 6.53
C ALA A 144 8.70 11.69 6.34
N HIS A 145 9.19 11.50 5.13
CA HIS A 145 10.47 12.03 4.67
C HIS A 145 10.39 13.55 4.49
N ARG A 146 11.52 14.21 4.23
CA ARG A 146 11.61 15.69 4.13
C ARG A 146 10.78 16.30 3.01
N ASP A 147 10.48 15.51 1.99
CA ASP A 147 9.65 15.84 0.83
C ASP A 147 8.15 15.56 1.06
N GLY A 148 7.76 15.03 2.23
CA GLY A 148 6.38 14.66 2.54
C GLY A 148 5.99 13.27 2.03
N GLU A 149 6.93 12.50 1.47
CA GLU A 149 6.72 11.11 1.08
C GLU A 149 6.75 10.17 2.29
N TYR A 150 6.16 9.00 2.11
CA TYR A 150 6.09 7.96 3.14
C TYR A 150 6.61 6.64 2.59
N PRO A 151 7.31 5.85 3.41
CA PRO A 151 7.96 4.63 2.96
C PRO A 151 6.94 3.53 2.69
N ILE A 152 7.36 2.58 1.85
CA ILE A 152 6.65 1.33 1.63
C ILE A 152 7.34 0.21 2.39
N LEU A 153 6.58 -0.44 3.26
CA LEU A 153 7.00 -1.68 3.89
C LEU A 153 6.79 -2.83 2.90
N GLY A 154 7.85 -3.57 2.62
CA GLY A 154 7.75 -4.87 1.98
C GLY A 154 7.54 -5.95 3.03
N CYS A 155 6.76 -6.97 2.66
CA CYS A 155 6.58 -8.15 3.48
C CYS A 155 6.69 -9.41 2.63
N HIS A 156 7.49 -10.38 3.08
CA HIS A 156 7.56 -11.70 2.47
C HIS A 156 6.91 -12.73 3.38
N LYS A 157 5.91 -13.44 2.84
CA LYS A 157 5.19 -14.54 3.52
C LYS A 157 4.69 -14.18 4.93
N ARG A 158 4.48 -12.90 5.21
CA ARG A 158 3.95 -12.39 6.48
C ARG A 158 4.82 -12.72 7.70
N PHE A 159 6.13 -12.91 7.53
CA PHE A 159 7.06 -13.10 8.66
C PHE A 159 8.36 -12.31 8.54
N GLU A 160 8.57 -11.59 7.45
CA GLU A 160 9.74 -10.75 7.25
C GLU A 160 9.28 -9.38 6.77
N PHE A 161 9.61 -8.33 7.51
CA PHE A 161 9.22 -6.95 7.22
C PHE A 161 10.46 -6.07 7.06
N TRP A 162 10.48 -5.25 6.01
CA TRP A 162 11.58 -4.31 5.78
C TRP A 162 11.10 -3.09 4.97
N PHE A 163 11.79 -1.97 5.09
CA PHE A 163 11.56 -0.84 4.20
C PHE A 163 12.05 -1.18 2.80
N LYS A 164 11.11 -1.33 1.86
CA LYS A 164 11.42 -1.74 0.49
C LYS A 164 11.59 -0.55 -0.45
N TYR A 165 10.78 0.48 -0.28
CA TYR A 165 10.83 1.70 -1.09
C TYR A 165 10.73 2.94 -0.22
N GLU A 166 11.42 4.02 -0.62
CA GLU A 166 11.42 5.29 0.12
C GLU A 166 10.11 6.08 -0.08
N SER A 167 9.44 5.86 -1.22
CA SER A 167 8.19 6.54 -1.58
C SER A 167 7.21 5.62 -2.32
N PHE A 168 5.95 6.06 -2.43
CA PHE A 168 4.98 5.38 -3.29
C PHE A 168 5.33 5.53 -4.79
N GLY A 169 5.97 6.63 -5.19
CA GLY A 169 6.49 6.81 -6.55
C GLY A 169 7.56 5.77 -6.93
N ASP A 170 8.47 5.43 -6.01
CA ASP A 170 9.45 4.36 -6.21
C ASP A 170 8.80 3.00 -6.40
N PHE A 171 7.80 2.70 -5.56
CA PHE A 171 7.01 1.48 -5.68
C PHE A 171 6.33 1.39 -7.05
N LEU A 172 5.67 2.47 -7.50
CA LEU A 172 5.02 2.50 -8.81
C LEU A 172 6.02 2.26 -9.94
N ALA A 173 7.17 2.92 -9.91
CA ALA A 173 8.19 2.75 -10.94
C ALA A 173 8.67 1.29 -11.04
N HIS A 174 8.90 0.62 -9.91
CA HIS A 174 9.23 -0.80 -9.89
C HIS A 174 8.06 -1.67 -10.36
N TYR A 175 6.85 -1.42 -9.84
CA TYR A 175 5.65 -2.20 -10.14
C TYR A 175 5.33 -2.22 -11.65
N PHE A 176 5.56 -1.09 -12.31
CA PHE A 176 5.39 -0.92 -13.76
C PHE A 176 6.66 -1.22 -14.58
N GLY A 177 7.73 -1.73 -13.96
CA GLY A 177 8.95 -2.16 -14.65
C GLY A 177 9.77 -1.03 -15.28
N LEU A 178 9.67 0.18 -14.72
CA LEU A 178 10.43 1.37 -15.17
C LEU A 178 11.77 1.53 -14.44
N THR A 179 11.99 0.76 -13.38
CA THR A 179 13.26 0.69 -12.66
C THR A 179 13.65 -0.77 -12.43
N ASP A 180 14.95 -1.03 -12.39
CA ASP A 180 15.48 -2.34 -12.00
C ASP A 180 15.04 -2.69 -10.57
N PRO A 181 14.89 -4.00 -10.25
CA PRO A 181 14.59 -4.41 -8.90
C PRO A 181 15.70 -3.99 -7.94
N ALA A 182 15.30 -3.30 -6.86
CA ALA A 182 16.17 -2.94 -5.75
C ALA A 182 16.64 -4.17 -4.98
#